data_AF-A0A350UIC2-F1
#
_entry.id   AF-A0A350UIC2-F1
#
_cell.length_a   1.000
_cell.length_b   1.000
_cell.length_c   1.000
_cell.angle_alpha   90.00
_cell.angle_beta   90.00
_cell.angle_gamma   90.00
#
_symmetry.space_group_name_H-M   'P 1'
#
loop_
_entity.id
_entity.type
_entity.pdbx_description
1 polymer ?
#
loop_
_entity_poly.entity_id
_entity_poly.type
_entity_poly.pdbx_seq_one_letter_code
_entity_poly.pdbx_strand_id
1 'polypeptide(L)' 'KFPGDITADHVRNFLDCCRTRQRPKGDVGLAAISIQPPLLAVQSYLEKRLIRFDPDRMETIPS' A
#
# COMPACT_ATOMS: atom_id res chain seq x y z
N LYS A 1 -13.24 13.90 11.93
CA LYS A 1 -14.41 13.12 11.42
C LYS A 1 -14.07 12.72 9.99
N PHE A 2 -14.06 11.43 9.67
CA PHE A 2 -13.96 10.99 8.28
C PHE A 2 -15.35 11.18 7.64
N PRO A 3 -15.49 12.01 6.60
CA PRO A 3 -16.77 12.15 5.91
C PRO A 3 -17.04 10.91 5.06
N GLY A 4 -18.28 10.42 5.09
CA GLY A 4 -18.72 9.26 4.31
C GLY A 4 -18.41 7.89 4.95
N ASP A 5 -19.09 6.86 4.46
CA ASP A 5 -18.72 5.46 4.73
C ASP A 5 -17.65 5.04 3.73
N ILE A 6 -16.44 4.79 4.25
CA ILE A 6 -15.25 4.38 3.47
C ILE A 6 -15.55 3.15 2.61
N THR A 7 -16.36 2.21 3.12
CA THR A 7 -16.74 1.01 2.37
C THR A 7 -17.61 1.38 1.18
N ALA A 8 -18.68 2.13 1.41
CA ALA A 8 -19.56 2.61 0.34
C ALA A 8 -18.82 3.47 -0.69
N ASP A 9 -17.86 4.29 -0.28
CA ASP A 9 -17.04 5.12 -1.16
C ASP A 9 -16.07 4.27 -2.00
N HIS A 10 -15.44 3.25 -1.41
CA HIS A 10 -14.56 2.31 -2.11
C HIS A 10 -15.32 1.49 -3.17
N VAL A 11 -16.49 0.95 -2.80
CA VAL A 11 -17.35 0.18 -3.72
C VAL A 11 -17.81 1.06 -4.89
N ARG A 12 -18.24 2.30 -4.63
CA ARG A 12 -18.59 3.24 -5.70
C ARG A 12 -17.42 3.52 -6.63
N ASN A 13 -16.22 3.74 -6.09
CA ASN A 13 -15.03 3.93 -6.94
C ASN A 13 -14.78 2.72 -7.85
N PHE A 14 -14.88 1.50 -7.32
CA PHE A 14 -14.72 0.28 -8.10
C PHE A 14 -15.71 0.22 -9.28
N LEU A 15 -17.01 0.39 -8.99
CA LEU A 15 -18.06 0.34 -10.02
C LEU A 15 -17.89 1.43 -11.09
N ASP A 16 -17.50 2.66 -10.69
CA ASP A 16 -17.21 3.74 -11.64
C ASP A 16 -16.00 3.43 -12.51
N CYS A 17 -14.96 2.78 -11.99
CA CYS A 17 -13.81 2.35 -12.78
C CYS A 17 -14.20 1.27 -13.79
N CYS A 18 -15.02 0.30 -13.41
CA CYS A 18 -15.54 -0.70 -14.35
C CYS A 18 -16.35 -0.07 -15.49
N ARG A 19 -17.16 0.94 -15.17
CA ARG A 19 -18.02 1.63 -16.16
C ARG A 19 -17.23 2.56 -17.09
N THR A 20 -16.32 3.37 -16.54
CA THR A 20 -15.64 4.44 -17.28
C THR A 20 -14.26 4.05 -17.80
N ARG A 21 -13.72 2.92 -17.33
CA ARG A 21 -12.33 2.49 -17.54
C ARG A 21 -11.29 3.47 -17.00
N GLN A 22 -11.67 4.37 -16.09
CA GLN A 22 -10.72 5.22 -15.37
C GLN A 22 -9.87 4.37 -14.41
N ARG A 23 -8.70 4.91 -14.04
CA ARG A 23 -7.80 4.27 -13.06
C ARG A 23 -8.43 4.28 -11.65
N PRO A 24 -8.38 3.18 -10.89
CA PRO A 24 -8.88 3.14 -9.52
C PRO A 24 -8.04 4.03 -8.60
N LYS A 25 -8.67 4.55 -7.53
CA LYS A 25 -8.00 5.40 -6.53
C LYS A 25 -6.94 4.64 -5.74
N GLY A 26 -7.10 3.33 -5.60
CA GLY A 26 -6.10 2.42 -5.06
C GLY A 26 -5.90 1.26 -6.03
N ASP A 27 -4.78 1.25 -6.74
CA ASP A 27 -4.40 0.17 -7.63
C ASP A 27 -3.35 -0.76 -7.00
N VAL A 28 -2.97 -1.79 -7.74
CA VAL A 28 -1.99 -2.78 -7.30
C VAL A 28 -0.60 -2.18 -7.04
N GLY A 29 -0.19 -1.14 -7.77
CA GLY A 29 1.09 -0.48 -7.57
C GLY A 29 1.11 0.26 -6.23
N LEU A 30 0.05 1.02 -5.94
CA LEU A 30 -0.10 1.68 -4.65
C LEU A 30 -0.16 0.66 -3.50
N ALA A 31 -0.87 -0.46 -3.68
CA ALA A 31 -0.95 -1.52 -2.68
C ALA A 31 0.43 -2.16 -2.43
N ALA A 32 1.20 -2.45 -3.49
CA ALA A 32 2.53 -3.04 -3.40
C ALA A 32 3.53 -2.15 -2.63
N ILE A 33 3.43 -0.83 -2.78
CA ILE A 33 4.23 0.14 -2.01
C ILE A 33 3.72 0.22 -0.56
N SER A 34 2.41 0.34 -0.38
CA SER A 34 1.78 0.54 0.93
C SER A 34 2.01 -0.64 1.89
N ILE A 35 2.21 -1.85 1.36
CA ILE A 35 2.47 -3.04 2.17
C ILE A 35 3.95 -3.19 2.58
N GLN A 36 4.89 -2.46 1.98
CA GLN A 36 6.32 -2.60 2.34
C GLN A 36 6.61 -2.24 3.80
N PRO A 37 6.17 -1.08 4.35
CA PRO A 37 6.47 -0.72 5.73
C PRO A 37 6.01 -1.73 6.79
N PRO A 38 4.76 -2.27 6.77
CA PRO A 38 4.36 -3.25 7.76
C PRO A 38 5.12 -4.58 7.63
N LEU A 39 5.45 -5.02 6.41
CA LEU A 39 6.25 -6.23 6.20
C LEU A 39 7.67 -6.06 6.75
N LEU A 40 8.31 -4.93 6.47
CA LEU A 40 9.64 -4.60 6.99
C LEU A 40 9.62 -4.44 8.52
N ALA A 41 8.54 -3.91 9.10
CA ALA A 41 8.39 -3.82 10.55
C ALA A 41 8.31 -5.21 11.20
N VAL A 42 7.54 -6.13 10.62
CA VAL A 42 7.48 -7.54 11.07
C VAL A 42 8.86 -8.18 10.95
N GLN A 43 9.55 -7.99 9.83
CA GLN A 43 10.89 -8.54 9.63
C GLN A 43 11.89 -7.98 10.65
N SER A 44 11.90 -6.67 10.87
CA SER A 44 12.78 -6.02 11.86
C SER A 44 12.50 -6.54 13.27
N TYR A 45 11.23 -6.75 13.61
CA TYR A 45 10.85 -7.33 14.89
C TYR A 45 11.35 -8.77 15.07
N LEU A 46 11.30 -9.60 14.02
CA LEU A 46 11.75 -10.99 14.07
C LEU A 46 13.28 -11.09 14.11
N GLU A 47 13.98 -10.31 13.30
CA GLU A 47 15.44 -10.34 13.17
C GLU A 47 16.18 -9.54 14.25
N LYS A 48 15.44 -8.75 15.06
CA LYS A 48 16.00 -7.91 16.13
C LYS A 48 17.08 -6.94 15.63
N ARG A 49 16.92 -6.43 14.41
CA ARG A 49 17.82 -5.44 13.80
C ARG A 49 17.06 -4.35 13.09
N LEU A 50 17.72 -3.20 12.92
CA LEU A 50 17.27 -2.15 12.02
C LEU A 50 17.41 -2.63 10.56
N ILE A 51 16.41 -2.36 9.73
CA ILE A 51 16.45 -2.65 8.30
C ILE A 51 16.55 -1.32 7.55
N ARG A 52 17.59 -1.19 6.72
CA ARG A 52 17.70 -0.11 5.74
C ARG A 52 17.01 -0.54 4.44
N PHE A 53 16.18 0.33 3.88
CA PHE A 53 15.41 0.07 2.68
C PHE A 53 15.62 1.19 1.66
N ASP A 54 15.90 0.81 0.41
CA ASP A 54 15.97 1.73 -0.72
C ASP A 54 14.60 1.77 -1.42
N PRO A 55 13.85 2.88 -1.34
CA PRO A 55 12.51 2.98 -1.91
C PRO A 55 12.50 3.11 -3.44
N ASP A 56 13.61 3.53 -4.06
CA ASP A 56 13.71 3.65 -5.51
C ASP A 56 13.96 2.28 -6.16
N ARG A 57 14.72 1.43 -5.46
CA ARG A 57 15.03 0.05 -5.90
C ARG A 57 14.08 -1.00 -5.36
N MET A 58 13.28 -0.65 -4.35
CA MET A 58 12.37 -1.56 -3.64
C MET A 58 13.10 -2.76 -3.02
N GLU A 59 14.28 -2.51 -2.43
CA GLU A 59 15.14 -3.56 -1.86
C GLU A 59 15.65 -3.21 -0.46
N THR A 60 15.93 -4.23 0.35
CA THR A 60 16.66 -4.05 1.61
C THR A 60 18.15 -4.01 1.33
N ILE A 61 18.87 -3.06 1.95
CA ILE A 61 20.32 -2.92 1.79
C ILE A 61 21.05 -3.38 3.06
N PRO A 62 22.31 -3.84 2.95
CA PRO A 62 23.13 -4.18 4.11
C PRO A 62 23.13 -3.03 5.13
N SER A 63 22.98 -3.40 6.40
CA SER A 63 22.79 -2.45 7.51
C SER A 63 24.09 -1.82 7.97
#